data_AF-A0A963NMM8-F1
#
_entry.id   AF-A0A963NMM8-F1
#
_cell.length_a   1.000
_cell.length_b   1.000
_cell.length_c   1.000
_cell.angle_alpha   90.00
_cell.angle_beta   90.00
_cell.angle_gamma   90.00
#
_symmetry.space_group_name_H-M   'P 1'
#
loop_
_entity.id
_entity.type
_entity.pdbx_description
1 polymer ?
#
loop_
_entity_poly.entity_id
_entity_poly.type
_entity_poly.pdbx_seq_one_letter_code
_entity_poly.pdbx_strand_id
1 'polypeptide(L)'
;LLEVETYRMMALRGLPVAKSLAPMLGDAERALADITARLEAKRDDDEALLDTLVALAARIERATAEHMYRFSATAAYAAIVGQRLAELRELPIAGTQTIGEFMQRRLSPAIATVASTAQRLSGLSQRVERTGALLRTRVDIATEARSRQLLERLTRGQAMQLQLQTTVEGLSIAAISYYVVSLVLYGAKAAKAAGMPLHPELTAGLSIPFVLAGVAWLTRRIHRKLHG
;
A
#
# COMPACT_ATOMS: atom_id res chain seq x y z
N LEU A 1 -57.92 10.82 4.76
CA LEU A 1 -57.57 10.37 6.14
C LEU A 1 -57.01 8.94 6.16
N LEU A 2 -57.67 7.94 5.55
CA LEU A 2 -57.17 6.56 5.51
C LEU A 2 -55.76 6.44 4.88
N GLU A 3 -55.51 7.12 3.75
CA GLU A 3 -54.18 7.14 3.12
C GLU A 3 -53.08 7.72 4.01
N VAL A 4 -53.38 8.80 4.74
CA VAL A 4 -52.43 9.47 5.66
C VAL A 4 -51.97 8.48 6.73
N GLU A 5 -52.91 7.72 7.29
CA GLU A 5 -52.61 6.73 8.32
C GLU A 5 -51.78 5.56 7.77
N THR A 6 -52.12 5.06 6.58
CA THR A 6 -51.33 4.02 5.90
C THR A 6 -49.90 4.46 5.66
N TYR A 7 -49.69 5.66 5.10
CA TYR A 7 -48.34 6.18 4.85
C TYR A 7 -47.59 6.52 6.14
N ARG A 8 -48.28 6.97 7.19
CA ARG A 8 -47.68 7.18 8.52
C ARG A 8 -47.13 5.88 9.09
N MET A 9 -47.89 4.79 9.00
CA MET A 9 -47.44 3.48 9.47
C MET A 9 -46.24 2.97 8.66
N MET A 10 -46.22 3.18 7.34
CA MET A 10 -45.08 2.82 6.50
C MET A 10 -43.84 3.65 6.81
N ALA A 11 -44.00 4.97 7.03
CA ALA A 11 -42.92 5.86 7.43
C ALA A 11 -42.31 5.49 8.80
N LEU A 12 -43.07 4.87 9.70
CA LEU A 12 -42.55 4.45 11.00
C LEU A 12 -41.77 3.12 10.97
N ARG A 13 -41.79 2.38 9.85
CA ARG A 13 -41.07 1.09 9.74
C ARG A 13 -39.55 1.26 9.79
N GLY A 14 -39.01 2.45 9.52
CA GLY A 14 -37.58 2.75 9.64
C GLY A 14 -37.08 2.76 11.09
N LEU A 15 -37.88 3.29 12.02
CA LEU A 15 -37.45 3.66 13.37
C LEU A 15 -36.89 2.49 14.22
N PRO A 16 -37.52 1.30 14.27
CA PRO A 16 -37.00 0.21 15.11
C PRO A 16 -35.58 -0.20 14.73
N VAL A 17 -35.28 -0.19 13.43
CA VAL A 17 -33.93 -0.55 12.96
C VAL A 17 -32.95 0.60 13.09
N ALA A 18 -33.39 1.85 12.93
CA ALA A 18 -32.53 2.98 13.26
C ALA A 18 -32.05 2.91 14.73
N LYS A 19 -32.96 2.54 15.65
CA LYS A 19 -32.62 2.32 17.06
C LYS A 19 -31.69 1.11 17.26
N SER A 20 -31.89 0.00 16.54
CA SER A 20 -31.03 -1.18 16.69
C SER A 20 -29.61 -0.97 16.14
N LEU A 21 -29.43 -0.09 15.14
CA LEU A 21 -28.12 0.24 14.58
C LEU A 21 -27.32 1.25 15.42
N ALA A 22 -27.99 2.03 16.28
CA ALA A 22 -27.35 3.06 17.10
C ALA A 22 -26.08 2.60 17.85
N PRO A 23 -26.07 1.45 18.58
CA PRO A 23 -24.86 0.98 19.25
C PRO A 23 -23.75 0.62 18.26
N MET A 24 -24.07 -0.11 17.18
CA MET A 24 -23.09 -0.52 16.16
C MET A 24 -22.43 0.69 15.50
N LEU A 25 -23.20 1.75 15.22
CA LEU A 25 -22.68 3.01 14.69
C LEU A 25 -21.75 3.72 15.68
N GLY A 26 -22.12 3.77 16.96
CA GLY A 26 -21.24 4.33 18.00
C GLY A 26 -19.93 3.56 18.14
N ASP A 27 -19.97 2.23 18.02
CA ASP A 27 -18.77 1.40 18.02
C ASP A 27 -17.93 1.63 16.77
N ALA A 28 -18.56 1.78 15.60
CA ALA A 28 -17.88 2.03 14.33
C ALA A 28 -17.17 3.39 14.33
N GLU A 29 -17.84 4.44 14.83
CA GLU A 29 -17.29 5.79 14.96
C GLU A 29 -16.06 5.81 15.87
N ARG A 30 -16.13 5.12 17.02
CA ARG A 30 -15.01 4.99 17.95
C ARG A 30 -13.85 4.21 17.35
N ALA A 31 -14.13 3.07 16.71
CA ALA A 31 -13.09 2.26 16.05
C ALA A 31 -12.37 3.05 14.95
N LEU A 32 -13.11 3.80 14.12
CA LEU A 32 -12.50 4.62 13.08
C LEU A 32 -11.65 5.78 13.65
N ALA A 33 -12.11 6.39 14.74
CA ALA A 33 -11.33 7.41 15.44
C ALA A 33 -10.02 6.85 15.99
N ASP A 34 -10.06 5.66 16.60
CA ASP A 34 -8.87 4.95 17.09
C ASP A 34 -7.88 4.63 15.96
N ILE A 35 -8.35 4.05 14.86
CA ILE A 35 -7.51 3.76 13.67
C ILE A 35 -6.84 5.04 13.17
N THR A 36 -7.59 6.14 13.08
CA THR A 36 -7.06 7.42 12.58
C THR A 36 -6.00 8.00 13.53
N ALA A 37 -6.22 7.92 14.85
CA ALA A 37 -5.26 8.38 15.84
C ALA A 37 -3.97 7.53 15.84
N ARG A 38 -4.09 6.21 15.67
CA ARG A 38 -2.95 5.28 15.56
C ARG A 38 -2.15 5.52 14.28
N LEU A 39 -2.84 5.78 13.16
CA LEU A 39 -2.24 6.16 11.88
C LEU A 39 -1.43 7.46 12.00
N GLU A 40 -1.95 8.47 12.71
CA GLU A 40 -1.25 9.74 12.95
C GLU A 40 -0.02 9.55 13.86
N ALA A 41 -0.16 8.77 14.93
CA ALA A 41 0.92 8.53 15.88
C ALA A 41 2.08 7.71 15.30
N LYS A 42 1.90 7.05 14.15
CA LYS A 42 2.85 6.12 13.51
C LYS A 42 3.34 5.02 14.46
N ARG A 43 2.49 4.60 15.40
CA ARG A 43 2.88 3.70 16.50
C ARG A 43 2.71 2.21 16.17
N ASP A 44 1.87 1.90 15.19
CA ASP A 44 1.43 0.53 14.91
C ASP A 44 1.90 0.02 13.55
N ASP A 45 1.79 -1.30 13.41
CA ASP A 45 1.91 -2.00 12.13
C ASP A 45 0.75 -1.60 11.21
N ASP A 46 1.11 -1.06 10.05
CA ASP A 46 0.16 -0.55 9.06
C ASP A 46 -0.70 -1.69 8.47
N GLU A 47 -0.20 -2.93 8.46
CA GLU A 47 -0.94 -4.12 8.01
C GLU A 47 -2.07 -4.48 8.98
N ALA A 48 -1.81 -4.49 10.29
CA ALA A 48 -2.82 -4.74 11.31
C ALA A 48 -3.91 -3.65 11.34
N LEU A 49 -3.53 -2.38 11.11
CA LEU A 49 -4.49 -1.29 10.97
C LEU A 49 -5.37 -1.46 9.73
N LEU A 50 -4.79 -1.98 8.63
CA LEU A 50 -5.51 -2.21 7.38
C LEU A 50 -6.56 -3.30 7.55
N ASP A 51 -6.21 -4.41 8.18
CA ASP A 51 -7.14 -5.50 8.47
C ASP A 51 -8.32 -5.02 9.33
N THR A 52 -8.02 -4.24 10.37
CA THR A 52 -9.05 -3.66 11.24
C THR A 52 -9.99 -2.73 10.47
N LEU A 53 -9.43 -1.89 9.59
CA LEU A 53 -10.20 -0.97 8.76
C LEU A 53 -11.06 -1.71 7.73
N VAL A 54 -10.55 -2.77 7.11
CA VAL A 54 -11.29 -3.63 6.16
C VAL A 54 -12.46 -4.31 6.85
N ALA A 55 -12.26 -4.85 8.05
CA ALA A 55 -13.35 -5.45 8.84
C ALA A 55 -14.43 -4.41 9.19
N LEU A 56 -14.02 -3.19 9.55
CA LEU A 56 -14.93 -2.08 9.81
C LEU A 56 -15.71 -1.67 8.56
N ALA A 57 -15.03 -1.54 7.42
CA ALA A 57 -15.63 -1.24 6.12
C ALA A 57 -16.72 -2.27 5.76
N ALA A 58 -16.39 -3.55 5.85
CA ALA A 58 -17.32 -4.64 5.55
C ALA A 58 -18.56 -4.63 6.47
N ARG A 59 -18.40 -4.24 7.74
CA ARG A 59 -19.52 -4.10 8.68
C ARG A 59 -20.44 -2.94 8.28
N ILE A 60 -19.87 -1.79 7.92
CA ILE A 60 -20.63 -0.61 7.48
C ILE A 60 -21.34 -0.89 6.16
N GLU A 61 -20.66 -1.47 5.17
CA GLU A 61 -21.25 -1.78 3.87
C GLU A 61 -22.42 -2.76 3.96
N ARG A 62 -22.31 -3.78 4.82
CA ARG A 62 -23.43 -4.68 5.09
C ARG A 62 -24.63 -3.95 5.70
N ALA A 63 -24.42 -3.10 6.70
CA ALA A 63 -25.51 -2.33 7.30
C ALA A 63 -26.15 -1.35 6.31
N THR A 64 -25.33 -0.73 5.44
CA THR A 64 -25.79 0.13 4.34
C THR A 64 -26.67 -0.65 3.38
N ALA A 65 -26.18 -1.79 2.87
CA ALA A 65 -26.90 -2.65 1.93
C ALA A 65 -28.23 -3.17 2.48
N GLU A 66 -28.25 -3.56 3.77
CA GLU A 66 -29.44 -4.11 4.41
C GLU A 66 -30.52 -3.07 4.72
N HIS A 67 -30.17 -1.79 4.90
CA HIS A 67 -31.08 -0.83 5.53
C HIS A 67 -31.32 0.47 4.78
N MET A 68 -30.42 0.90 3.89
CA MET A 68 -30.56 2.20 3.21
C MET A 68 -31.83 2.30 2.37
N TYR A 69 -32.22 1.22 1.68
CA TYR A 69 -33.49 1.21 0.93
C TYR A 69 -34.69 1.54 1.83
N ARG A 70 -34.76 0.95 3.03
CA ARG A 70 -35.87 1.20 3.96
C ARG A 70 -35.82 2.59 4.58
N PHE A 71 -34.65 3.16 4.80
CA PHE A 71 -34.51 4.54 5.25
C PHE A 71 -34.94 5.54 4.17
N SER A 72 -34.57 5.31 2.92
CA SER A 72 -35.05 6.10 1.78
C SER A 72 -36.57 5.99 1.62
N ALA A 73 -37.13 4.78 1.73
CA ALA A 73 -38.57 4.57 1.70
C ALA A 73 -39.29 5.29 2.86
N THR A 74 -38.72 5.25 4.07
CA THR A 74 -39.23 5.97 5.23
C THR A 74 -39.33 7.48 4.97
N ALA A 75 -38.27 8.07 4.38
CA ALA A 75 -38.25 9.48 4.02
C ALA A 75 -39.31 9.81 2.95
N ALA A 76 -39.45 8.98 1.92
CA ALA A 76 -40.45 9.16 0.88
C ALA A 76 -41.88 9.09 1.43
N TYR A 77 -42.19 8.11 2.28
CA TYR A 77 -43.52 8.02 2.91
C TYR A 77 -43.80 9.17 3.86
N ALA A 78 -42.81 9.66 4.60
CA ALA A 78 -42.95 10.84 5.45
C ALA A 78 -43.27 12.10 4.60
N ALA A 79 -42.65 12.24 3.44
CA ALA A 79 -42.95 13.34 2.51
C ALA A 79 -44.40 13.26 1.99
N ILE A 80 -44.88 12.06 1.64
CA ILE A 80 -46.28 11.86 1.22
C ILE A 80 -47.25 12.22 2.34
N VAL A 81 -46.97 11.83 3.59
CA VAL A 81 -47.78 12.23 4.75
C VAL A 81 -47.85 13.75 4.85
N GLY A 82 -46.72 14.44 4.75
CA GLY A 82 -46.66 15.90 4.79
C GLY A 82 -47.49 16.55 3.67
N GLN A 83 -47.38 16.05 2.44
CA GLN A 83 -48.16 16.54 1.30
C GLN A 83 -49.66 16.35 1.53
N ARG A 84 -50.09 15.16 1.98
CA ARG A 84 -51.50 14.88 2.25
C ARG A 84 -52.07 15.73 3.38
N LEU A 85 -51.28 16.00 4.43
CA LEU A 85 -51.69 16.92 5.50
C LEU A 85 -51.86 18.35 4.98
N ALA A 86 -50.98 18.82 4.09
CA ALA A 86 -51.11 20.14 3.47
C ALA A 86 -52.36 20.24 2.56
N GLU A 87 -52.70 19.18 1.85
CA GLU A 87 -53.89 19.11 0.99
C GLU A 87 -55.22 19.21 1.77
N LEU A 88 -55.22 18.90 3.08
CA LEU A 88 -56.41 19.04 3.93
C LEU A 88 -56.83 20.50 4.13
N ARG A 89 -55.93 21.48 3.88
CA ARG A 89 -56.18 22.92 4.03
C ARG A 89 -56.82 23.26 5.38
N GLU A 90 -56.24 22.72 6.45
CA GLU A 90 -56.74 22.89 7.81
C GLU A 90 -56.72 24.37 8.22
N LEU A 91 -57.81 24.81 8.84
CA LEU A 91 -57.90 26.13 9.48
C LEU A 91 -57.78 25.94 10.99
N PRO A 92 -56.91 26.70 11.66
CA PRO A 92 -56.77 26.61 13.11
C PRO A 92 -58.03 27.11 13.80
N ILE A 93 -58.49 26.36 14.81
CA ILE A 93 -59.58 26.77 15.69
C ILE A 93 -58.95 27.11 17.05
N ALA A 94 -59.22 28.31 17.55
CA ALA A 94 -58.64 28.80 18.81
C ALA A 94 -58.82 27.76 19.94
N GLY A 95 -57.71 27.45 20.62
CA GLY A 95 -57.69 26.48 21.73
C GLY A 95 -57.63 25.00 21.33
N THR A 96 -57.57 24.66 20.04
CA THR A 96 -57.43 23.26 19.59
C THR A 96 -56.22 23.08 18.66
N GLN A 97 -55.66 21.87 18.65
CA GLN A 97 -54.56 21.49 17.77
C GLN A 97 -55.11 20.95 16.45
N THR A 98 -54.52 21.34 15.32
CA THR A 98 -54.91 20.78 14.02
C THR A 98 -54.39 19.34 13.86
N ILE A 99 -54.99 18.54 12.97
CA ILE A 99 -54.54 17.16 12.74
C ILE A 99 -53.11 17.16 12.17
N GLY A 100 -52.79 18.10 11.29
CA GLY A 100 -51.44 18.33 10.78
C GLY A 100 -50.41 18.54 11.88
N GLU A 101 -50.66 19.47 12.81
CA GLU A 101 -49.74 19.73 13.92
C GLU A 101 -49.58 18.52 14.85
N PHE A 102 -50.68 17.83 15.15
CA PHE A 102 -50.65 16.63 15.98
C PHE A 102 -49.82 15.52 15.33
N MET A 103 -50.08 15.25 14.05
CA MET A 103 -49.38 14.21 13.30
C MET A 103 -47.89 14.54 13.14
N GLN A 104 -47.55 15.80 12.86
CA GLN A 104 -46.17 16.23 12.70
C GLN A 104 -45.39 16.11 14.02
N ARG A 105 -45.95 16.53 15.16
CA ARG A 105 -45.30 16.35 16.48
C ARG A 105 -45.00 14.89 16.81
N ARG A 106 -45.85 13.95 16.35
CA ARG A 106 -45.67 12.50 16.60
C ARG A 106 -44.74 11.82 15.60
N LEU A 107 -44.75 12.26 14.34
CA LEU A 107 -43.98 11.63 13.27
C LEU A 107 -42.54 12.18 13.20
N SER A 108 -42.35 13.50 13.35
CA SER A 108 -41.07 14.17 13.13
C SER A 108 -39.91 13.57 13.95
N PRO A 109 -40.03 13.25 15.25
CA PRO A 109 -38.91 12.67 16.01
C PRO A 109 -38.43 11.32 15.45
N ALA A 110 -39.38 10.49 14.98
CA ALA A 110 -39.05 9.19 14.40
C ALA A 110 -38.31 9.36 13.07
N ILE A 111 -38.79 10.25 12.21
CA ILE A 111 -38.17 10.55 10.91
C ILE A 111 -36.78 11.16 11.09
N ALA A 112 -36.61 12.09 12.04
CA ALA A 112 -35.32 12.68 12.37
C ALA A 112 -34.31 11.62 12.84
N THR A 113 -34.74 10.65 13.64
CA THR A 113 -33.89 9.54 14.09
C THR A 113 -33.42 8.68 12.92
N VAL A 114 -34.33 8.33 12.00
CA VAL A 114 -34.01 7.54 10.80
C VAL A 114 -33.06 8.31 9.88
N ALA A 115 -33.35 9.60 9.63
CA ALA A 115 -32.51 10.46 8.80
C ALA A 115 -31.09 10.63 9.37
N SER A 116 -30.97 10.89 10.68
CA SER A 116 -29.67 10.99 11.36
C SER A 116 -28.88 9.68 11.27
N THR A 117 -29.56 8.53 11.42
CA THR A 117 -28.91 7.21 11.30
C THR A 117 -28.39 6.97 9.87
N ALA A 118 -29.18 7.30 8.85
CA ALA A 118 -28.77 7.20 7.45
C ALA A 118 -27.56 8.11 7.14
N GLN A 119 -27.58 9.34 7.63
CA GLN A 119 -26.47 10.29 7.49
C GLN A 119 -25.19 9.77 8.18
N ARG A 120 -25.31 9.20 9.38
CA ARG A 120 -24.17 8.60 10.10
C ARG A 120 -23.57 7.41 9.33
N LEU A 121 -24.40 6.52 8.78
CA LEU A 121 -23.93 5.42 7.92
C LEU A 121 -23.15 5.93 6.70
N SER A 122 -23.74 6.88 5.96
CA SER A 122 -23.09 7.45 4.77
C SER A 122 -21.78 8.18 5.13
N GLY A 123 -21.78 8.95 6.22
CA GLY A 123 -20.60 9.67 6.68
C GLY A 123 -19.49 8.73 7.16
N LEU A 124 -19.84 7.60 7.80
CA LEU A 124 -18.88 6.57 8.18
C LEU A 124 -18.26 5.89 6.95
N SER A 125 -19.06 5.50 5.96
CA SER A 125 -18.55 4.88 4.72
C SER A 125 -17.52 5.80 4.03
N GLN A 126 -17.85 7.09 3.86
CA GLN A 126 -16.93 8.09 3.29
C GLN A 126 -15.66 8.31 4.12
N ARG A 127 -15.76 8.27 5.46
CA ARG A 127 -14.59 8.43 6.33
C ARG A 127 -13.69 7.19 6.26
N VAL A 128 -14.27 5.99 6.23
CA VAL A 128 -13.53 4.73 6.07
C VAL A 128 -12.79 4.69 4.74
N GLU A 129 -13.45 5.08 3.65
CA GLU A 129 -12.82 5.17 2.32
C GLU A 129 -11.60 6.10 2.33
N ARG A 130 -11.75 7.31 2.90
CA ARG A 130 -10.65 8.27 3.03
C ARG A 130 -9.51 7.75 3.90
N THR A 131 -9.82 7.18 5.07
CA THR A 131 -8.80 6.58 5.95
C THR A 131 -8.10 5.42 5.24
N GLY A 132 -8.80 4.63 4.44
CA GLY A 132 -8.24 3.52 3.67
C GLY A 132 -7.27 3.99 2.59
N ALA A 133 -7.61 5.07 1.87
CA ALA A 133 -6.71 5.69 0.90
C ALA A 133 -5.43 6.22 1.55
N LEU A 134 -5.53 6.86 2.72
CA LEU A 134 -4.38 7.35 3.48
C LEU A 134 -3.47 6.20 3.94
N LEU A 135 -4.06 5.15 4.49
CA LEU A 135 -3.31 4.00 4.99
C LEU A 135 -2.60 3.26 3.84
N ARG A 136 -3.28 3.04 2.71
CA ARG A 136 -2.67 2.45 1.50
C ARG A 136 -1.49 3.27 1.01
N THR A 137 -1.66 4.60 0.89
CA THR A 137 -0.58 5.51 0.48
C THR A 137 0.64 5.39 1.41
N ARG A 138 0.41 5.26 2.72
CA ARG A 138 1.50 5.10 3.69
C ARG A 138 2.23 3.77 3.54
N VAL A 139 1.50 2.67 3.35
CA VAL A 139 2.08 1.34 3.09
C VAL A 139 2.90 1.35 1.79
N ASP A 140 2.36 1.93 0.73
CA ASP A 140 3.06 2.04 -0.57
C ASP A 140 4.39 2.80 -0.41
N ILE A 141 4.39 3.94 0.30
CA ILE A 141 5.63 4.70 0.57
C ILE A 141 6.63 3.89 1.41
N ALA A 142 6.16 3.16 2.43
CA ALA A 142 7.03 2.35 3.28
C ALA A 142 7.68 1.19 2.49
N THR A 143 6.92 0.53 1.61
CA THR A 143 7.42 -0.55 0.76
C THR A 143 8.39 -0.03 -0.31
N GLU A 144 8.13 1.15 -0.88
CA GLU A 144 9.04 1.81 -1.82
C GLU A 144 10.36 2.20 -1.15
N ALA A 145 10.31 2.79 0.06
CA ALA A 145 11.49 3.14 0.83
C ALA A 145 12.37 1.92 1.15
N ARG A 146 11.75 0.78 1.51
CA ARG A 146 12.45 -0.49 1.74
C ARG A 146 13.10 -1.02 0.47
N SER A 147 12.41 -0.96 -0.66
CA SER A 147 12.91 -1.40 -1.96
C SER A 147 14.11 -0.57 -2.42
N ARG A 148 14.03 0.76 -2.25
CA ARG A 148 15.15 1.68 -2.53
C ARG A 148 16.37 1.35 -1.68
N GLN A 149 16.19 1.11 -0.38
CA GLN A 149 17.29 0.74 0.51
C GLN A 149 17.94 -0.58 0.10
N LEU A 150 17.15 -1.56 -0.33
CA LEU A 150 17.67 -2.84 -0.82
C LEU A 150 18.50 -2.66 -2.10
N LEU A 151 17.99 -1.90 -3.07
CA LEU A 151 18.70 -1.58 -4.31
C LEU A 151 20.03 -0.87 -4.02
N GLU A 152 20.04 0.12 -3.13
CA GLU A 152 21.28 0.80 -2.75
C GLU A 152 22.31 -0.15 -2.13
N ARG A 153 21.86 -1.12 -1.32
CA ARG A 153 22.75 -2.15 -0.75
C ARG A 153 23.29 -3.09 -1.83
N LEU A 154 22.47 -3.49 -2.80
CA LEU A 154 22.89 -4.32 -3.93
C LEU A 154 23.93 -3.59 -4.79
N THR A 155 23.69 -2.33 -5.15
CA THR A 155 24.63 -1.55 -5.95
C THR A 155 25.97 -1.38 -5.24
N ARG A 156 25.97 -1.12 -3.92
CA ARG A 156 27.21 -1.06 -3.12
C ARG A 156 27.93 -2.42 -3.09
N GLY A 157 27.18 -3.51 -2.93
CA GLY A 157 27.73 -4.86 -2.95
C GLY A 157 28.39 -5.21 -4.29
N GLN A 158 27.73 -4.87 -5.40
CA GLN A 158 28.27 -5.07 -6.76
C GLN A 158 29.53 -4.24 -6.99
N ALA A 159 29.55 -2.97 -6.56
CA ALA A 159 30.74 -2.13 -6.66
C ALA A 159 31.93 -2.74 -5.89
N MET A 160 31.69 -3.26 -4.68
CA MET A 160 32.72 -3.94 -3.89
C MET A 160 33.21 -5.23 -4.58
N GLN A 161 32.30 -6.00 -5.19
CA GLN A 161 32.66 -7.21 -5.94
C GLN A 161 33.54 -6.89 -7.15
N LEU A 162 33.27 -5.79 -7.88
CA LEU A 162 34.11 -5.34 -9.00
C LEU A 162 35.52 -4.93 -8.53
N GLN A 163 35.64 -4.30 -7.36
CA GLN A 163 36.95 -3.95 -6.78
C GLN A 163 37.74 -5.19 -6.36
N LEU A 164 37.09 -6.20 -5.78
CA LEU A 164 37.74 -7.47 -5.45
C LEU A 164 38.13 -8.26 -6.70
N GLN A 165 37.33 -8.24 -7.76
CA GLN A 165 37.66 -8.89 -9.02
C GLN A 165 38.89 -8.26 -9.68
N THR A 166 38.95 -6.92 -9.76
CA THR A 166 40.09 -6.21 -10.35
C THR A 166 41.39 -6.39 -9.55
N THR A 167 41.31 -6.49 -8.22
CA THR A 167 42.49 -6.80 -7.38
C THR A 167 42.97 -8.24 -7.57
N VAL A 168 42.07 -9.22 -7.69
CA VAL A 168 42.42 -10.62 -8.00
C VAL A 168 43.03 -10.73 -9.40
N GLU A 169 42.54 -9.97 -10.37
CA GLU A 169 43.12 -9.93 -11.72
C GLU A 169 44.58 -9.47 -11.72
N GLY A 170 44.90 -8.41 -10.98
CA GLY A 170 46.28 -7.94 -10.82
C GLY A 170 47.21 -9.03 -10.26
N LEU A 171 46.75 -9.77 -9.25
CA LEU A 171 47.51 -10.86 -8.66
C LEU A 171 47.68 -12.05 -9.62
N SER A 172 46.63 -12.37 -10.40
CA SER A 172 46.69 -13.45 -11.40
C SER A 172 47.71 -13.16 -12.51
N ILE A 173 47.84 -11.90 -12.94
CA ILE A 173 48.82 -11.49 -13.95
C ILE A 173 50.23 -11.76 -13.40
N ALA A 174 50.50 -11.37 -12.16
CA ALA A 174 51.80 -11.63 -11.53
C ALA A 174 52.11 -13.14 -11.45
N ALA A 175 51.14 -13.96 -11.02
CA ALA A 175 51.31 -15.40 -10.92
C ALA A 175 51.56 -16.06 -12.29
N ILE A 176 50.73 -15.75 -13.30
CA ILE A 176 50.86 -16.32 -14.65
C ILE A 176 52.19 -15.89 -15.29
N SER A 177 52.56 -14.61 -15.17
CA SER A 177 53.83 -14.11 -15.70
C SER A 177 55.04 -14.80 -15.08
N TYR A 178 55.02 -15.06 -13.76
CA TYR A 178 56.08 -15.83 -13.10
C TYR A 178 56.20 -17.25 -13.66
N TYR A 179 55.09 -17.96 -13.85
CA TYR A 179 55.10 -19.31 -14.43
C TYR A 179 55.60 -19.32 -15.87
N VAL A 180 55.18 -18.37 -16.70
CA VAL A 180 55.62 -18.28 -18.10
C VAL A 180 57.11 -17.96 -18.20
N VAL A 181 57.62 -17.00 -17.42
CA VAL A 181 59.06 -16.68 -17.37
C VAL A 181 59.86 -17.89 -16.89
N SER A 182 59.35 -18.62 -15.89
CA SER A 182 59.97 -19.88 -15.44
C SER A 182 60.02 -20.93 -16.55
N LEU A 183 58.95 -21.07 -17.34
CA LEU A 183 58.89 -21.99 -18.47
C LEU A 183 59.91 -21.62 -19.56
N VAL A 184 60.03 -20.32 -19.87
CA VAL A 184 61.04 -19.80 -20.81
C VAL A 184 62.45 -20.10 -20.31
N LEU A 185 62.71 -19.90 -19.01
CA LEU A 185 64.01 -20.20 -18.41
C LEU A 185 64.36 -21.69 -18.52
N TYR A 186 63.43 -22.59 -18.19
CA TYR A 186 63.66 -24.03 -18.31
C TYR A 186 63.83 -24.47 -19.77
N GLY A 187 63.05 -23.92 -20.70
CA GLY A 187 63.20 -24.15 -22.14
C GLY A 187 64.56 -23.69 -22.66
N ALA A 188 65.02 -22.51 -22.26
CA ALA A 188 66.34 -21.99 -22.63
C ALA A 188 67.49 -22.84 -22.05
N LYS A 189 67.35 -23.33 -20.81
CA LYS A 189 68.30 -24.29 -20.21
C LYS A 189 68.37 -25.59 -21.01
N ALA A 190 67.24 -26.13 -21.44
CA ALA A 190 67.19 -27.33 -22.26
C ALA A 190 67.82 -27.12 -23.64
N ALA A 191 67.55 -25.99 -24.30
CA ALA A 191 68.15 -25.64 -25.59
C ALA A 191 69.68 -25.44 -25.50
N LYS A 192 70.16 -24.83 -24.40
CA LYS A 192 71.60 -24.75 -24.11
C LYS A 192 72.21 -26.14 -23.93
N ALA A 193 71.55 -27.03 -23.20
CA ALA A 193 72.00 -28.42 -23.03
C ALA A 193 72.02 -29.20 -24.37
N ALA A 194 71.18 -28.82 -25.33
CA ALA A 194 71.15 -29.38 -26.69
C ALA A 194 72.19 -28.76 -27.66
N GLY A 195 73.07 -27.86 -27.18
CA GLY A 195 74.17 -27.30 -27.96
C GLY A 195 73.92 -25.93 -28.58
N MET A 196 72.81 -25.26 -28.26
CA MET A 196 72.52 -23.91 -28.75
C MET A 196 73.24 -22.83 -27.91
N PRO A 197 73.86 -21.79 -28.51
CA PRO A 197 74.63 -20.77 -27.78
C PRO A 197 73.72 -19.72 -27.10
N LEU A 198 72.86 -20.17 -26.18
CA LEU A 198 71.94 -19.32 -25.43
C LEU A 198 72.41 -19.11 -23.99
N HIS A 199 72.23 -17.90 -23.48
CA HIS A 199 72.41 -17.56 -22.06
C HIS A 199 71.03 -17.56 -21.38
N PRO A 200 70.64 -18.63 -20.65
CA PRO A 200 69.26 -18.81 -20.19
C PRO A 200 68.76 -17.69 -19.28
N GLU A 201 69.64 -17.13 -18.45
CA GLU A 201 69.33 -16.01 -17.54
C GLU A 201 69.06 -14.70 -18.30
N LEU A 202 69.86 -14.40 -19.32
CA LEU A 202 69.65 -13.21 -20.16
C LEU A 202 68.38 -13.36 -21.00
N THR A 203 68.15 -14.54 -21.58
CA THR A 203 66.91 -14.82 -22.35
C THR A 203 65.67 -14.71 -21.47
N ALA A 204 65.70 -15.26 -20.25
CA ALA A 204 64.59 -15.14 -19.30
C ALA A 204 64.38 -13.68 -18.88
N GLY A 205 65.44 -12.95 -18.52
CA GLY A 205 65.36 -11.53 -18.13
C GLY A 205 64.78 -10.64 -19.23
N LEU A 206 65.23 -10.82 -20.48
CA LEU A 206 64.70 -10.12 -21.65
C LEU A 206 63.22 -10.45 -21.92
N SER A 207 62.77 -11.66 -21.57
CA SER A 207 61.37 -12.07 -21.79
C SER A 207 60.38 -11.44 -20.82
N ILE A 208 60.80 -11.02 -19.62
CA ILE A 208 59.92 -10.47 -18.57
C ILE A 208 59.00 -9.34 -19.05
N PRO A 209 59.48 -8.25 -19.67
CA PRO A 209 58.61 -7.16 -20.11
C PRO A 209 57.63 -7.61 -21.20
N PHE A 210 58.04 -8.49 -22.11
CA PHE A 210 57.17 -9.02 -23.16
C PHE A 210 56.09 -9.95 -22.60
N VAL A 211 56.44 -10.80 -21.63
CA VAL A 211 55.50 -11.70 -20.95
C VAL A 211 54.49 -10.92 -20.12
N LEU A 212 54.94 -9.93 -19.34
CA LEU A 212 54.03 -9.07 -18.56
C LEU A 212 53.06 -8.31 -19.47
N ALA A 213 53.57 -7.70 -20.55
CA ALA A 213 52.73 -6.99 -21.51
C ALA A 213 51.76 -7.93 -22.23
N GLY A 214 52.23 -9.11 -22.66
CA GLY A 214 51.43 -10.10 -23.37
C GLY A 214 50.32 -10.70 -22.50
N VAL A 215 50.65 -11.10 -21.26
CA VAL A 215 49.67 -11.60 -20.29
C VAL A 215 48.66 -10.51 -19.96
N ALA A 216 49.11 -9.29 -19.60
CA ALA A 216 48.20 -8.19 -19.30
C ALA A 216 47.27 -7.85 -20.48
N TRP A 217 47.77 -7.88 -21.72
CA TRP A 217 46.96 -7.65 -22.91
C TRP A 217 45.93 -8.76 -23.11
N LEU A 218 46.33 -10.02 -22.96
CA LEU A 218 45.45 -11.18 -23.13
C LEU A 218 44.32 -11.18 -22.08
N THR A 219 44.66 -11.00 -20.80
CA THR A 219 43.68 -10.96 -19.72
C THR A 219 42.70 -9.80 -19.92
N ARG A 220 43.19 -8.60 -20.27
CA ARG A 220 42.34 -7.44 -20.61
C ARG A 220 41.46 -7.67 -21.85
N ARG A 221 41.90 -8.48 -22.81
CA ARG A 221 41.12 -8.80 -24.02
C ARG A 221 40.01 -9.81 -23.73
N ILE A 222 40.29 -10.81 -22.89
CA ILE A 222 39.31 -11.81 -22.44
C ILE A 222 38.24 -11.14 -21.59
N HIS A 223 38.63 -10.29 -20.64
CA HIS A 223 37.70 -9.57 -19.78
C HIS A 223 36.75 -8.65 -20.58
N ARG A 224 37.28 -7.96 -21.61
CA ARG A 224 36.46 -7.16 -22.54
C ARG A 224 35.47 -7.95 -23.40
N LYS A 225 35.68 -9.26 -23.60
CA LYS A 225 34.76 -10.12 -24.36
C LYS A 225 33.69 -10.80 -23.50
N LEU A 226 33.89 -10.85 -22.18
CA LEU A 226 32.99 -11.53 -21.24
C LEU A 226 32.04 -10.56 -20.52
N HIS A 227 32.42 -9.27 -20.38
CA HIS A 227 31.62 -8.24 -19.70
C HIS A 227 31.11 -7.12 -20.63
N GLY A 228 31.12 -7.33 -21.94
CA GLY A 228 30.46 -6.49 -22.95
C GLY A 228 29.51 -7.34 -23.77
#